data_AF-A0A968VV84-F1
#
_entry.id   AF-A0A968VV84-F1
#
_cell.length_a   1.000
_cell.length_b   1.000
_cell.length_c   1.000
_cell.angle_alpha   90.00
_cell.angle_beta   90.00
_cell.angle_gamma   90.00
#
_symmetry.space_group_name_H-M   'P 1'
#
loop_
_entity.id
_entity.type
_entity.pdbx_description
1 polymer ?
#
loop_
_entity_poly.entity_id
_entity_poly.type
_entity_poly.pdbx_seq_one_letter_code
_entity_poly.pdbx_strand_id
1 'polypeptide(L)'
;MEIFDVPIEKVDSAMRGVGKTLNFALIYQQGPFATAQSLGISTKEAQAFIDKYFARLPKVKVFMTKTVEEARANNFVSTLWGRRRYFTHLHDRNTGVRRADERAACNAPLQGSAADLMKLAMLELDRKVD
;
A
#
# COMPACT_ATOMS: atom_id res chain seq x y z
N MET A 1 -2.96 2.64 -20.25
CA MET A 1 -2.73 2.74 -18.79
C MET A 1 -1.34 3.30 -18.60
N GLU A 2 -1.15 4.36 -17.80
CA GLU A 2 0.11 5.13 -17.74
C GLU A 2 1.38 4.28 -17.50
N ILE A 3 1.24 3.08 -16.94
CA ILE A 3 2.35 2.15 -16.70
C ILE A 3 2.88 1.55 -18.01
N PHE A 4 1.99 1.25 -18.96
CA PHE A 4 2.28 0.60 -20.26
C PHE A 4 2.41 1.60 -21.42
N ASP A 5 2.28 2.91 -21.17
CA ASP A 5 2.35 3.97 -22.18
C ASP A 5 1.38 3.79 -23.37
N VAL A 6 0.24 3.13 -23.13
CA VAL A 6 -0.85 2.97 -24.12
C VAL A 6 -2.07 3.85 -23.78
N PRO A 7 -2.81 4.36 -24.78
CA PRO A 7 -4.10 5.02 -24.58
C PRO A 7 -5.10 4.15 -23.80
N ILE A 8 -6.04 4.77 -23.09
CA ILE A 8 -6.99 4.04 -22.22
C ILE A 8 -7.88 3.09 -23.02
N GLU A 9 -8.21 3.45 -24.26
CA GLU A 9 -9.01 2.69 -25.20
C GLU A 9 -8.31 1.39 -25.65
N LYS A 10 -6.99 1.34 -25.52
CA LYS A 10 -6.15 0.18 -25.87
C LYS A 10 -5.79 -0.68 -24.65
N VAL A 11 -6.33 -0.37 -23.47
CA VAL A 11 -6.09 -1.17 -22.26
C VAL A 11 -6.99 -2.38 -22.27
N ASP A 12 -6.39 -3.57 -22.36
CA ASP A 12 -7.11 -4.83 -22.21
C ASP A 12 -7.24 -5.26 -20.73
N SER A 13 -7.96 -6.36 -20.50
CA SER A 13 -8.19 -6.93 -19.17
C SER A 13 -6.91 -7.43 -18.50
N ALA A 14 -5.95 -7.94 -19.27
CA ALA A 14 -4.67 -8.45 -18.77
C ALA A 14 -3.79 -7.28 -18.26
N MET A 15 -3.68 -6.21 -19.04
CA MET A 15 -3.02 -4.96 -18.65
C MET A 15 -3.66 -4.37 -17.39
N ARG A 16 -5.00 -4.37 -17.30
CA ARG A 16 -5.71 -3.93 -16.09
C ARG A 16 -5.37 -4.81 -14.88
N GLY A 17 -5.28 -6.13 -15.07
CA GLY A 17 -4.89 -7.09 -14.05
C GLY A 17 -3.48 -6.81 -13.51
N VAL A 18 -2.50 -6.67 -14.40
CA VAL A 18 -1.11 -6.30 -14.02
C VAL A 18 -1.08 -4.96 -13.29
N GLY A 19 -1.80 -3.96 -13.81
CA GLY A 19 -1.88 -2.66 -13.19
C GLY A 19 -2.48 -2.68 -11.78
N LYS A 20 -3.50 -3.52 -11.55
CA LYS A 20 -4.05 -3.77 -10.21
C LYS A 20 -3.00 -4.40 -9.29
N THR A 21 -2.32 -5.44 -9.74
CA THR A 21 -1.28 -6.13 -8.97
C THR A 21 -0.14 -5.17 -8.60
N LEU A 22 0.33 -4.36 -9.55
CA LEU A 22 1.36 -3.34 -9.31
C LEU A 22 0.91 -2.31 -8.27
N ASN A 23 -0.30 -1.79 -8.38
CA ASN A 23 -0.81 -0.79 -7.44
C ASN A 23 -0.79 -1.32 -6.00
N PHE A 24 -1.27 -2.56 -5.79
CA PHE A 24 -1.23 -3.18 -4.46
C PHE A 24 0.19 -3.55 -4.01
N ALA A 25 1.00 -4.15 -4.87
CA ALA A 25 2.38 -4.53 -4.56
C ALA A 25 3.20 -3.31 -4.06
N LEU A 26 3.03 -2.16 -4.69
CA LEU A 26 3.80 -0.96 -4.42
C LEU A 26 3.34 -0.23 -3.15
N ILE A 27 2.02 -0.12 -2.93
CA ILE A 27 1.47 0.40 -1.68
C ILE A 27 1.93 -0.45 -0.48
N TYR A 28 2.17 -1.75 -0.69
CA TYR A 28 2.55 -2.69 0.36
C TYR A 28 4.07 -2.91 0.50
N GLN A 29 4.90 -2.06 -0.12
CA GLN A 29 6.37 -2.18 -0.11
C GLN A 29 6.87 -3.56 -0.55
N GLN A 30 6.20 -4.18 -1.50
CA GLN A 30 6.68 -5.42 -2.08
C GLN A 30 7.96 -5.14 -2.87
N GLY A 31 9.00 -5.92 -2.59
CA GLY A 31 10.28 -5.78 -3.27
C GLY A 31 10.22 -6.28 -4.73
N PRO A 32 11.19 -5.90 -5.57
CA PRO A 32 11.25 -6.26 -6.99
C PRO A 32 11.13 -7.75 -7.27
N PHE A 33 11.75 -8.59 -6.43
CA PHE A 33 11.68 -10.04 -6.55
C PHE A 33 10.26 -10.58 -6.41
N ALA A 34 9.54 -10.17 -5.36
CA ALA A 34 8.20 -10.65 -5.11
C ALA A 34 7.21 -10.06 -6.14
N THR A 35 7.44 -8.82 -6.58
CA THR A 35 6.66 -8.19 -7.67
C THR A 35 6.86 -8.93 -8.98
N ALA A 36 8.09 -9.30 -9.32
CA ALA A 36 8.42 -10.10 -10.50
C ALA A 36 7.69 -11.45 -10.48
N GLN A 37 7.71 -12.15 -9.35
CA GLN A 37 7.00 -13.42 -9.18
C GLN A 37 5.48 -13.28 -9.36
N SER A 38 4.90 -12.20 -8.82
CA SER A 38 3.44 -11.96 -8.91
C SER A 38 2.98 -11.62 -10.33
N LEU A 39 3.88 -11.07 -11.16
CA LEU A 39 3.59 -10.60 -12.51
C LEU A 39 4.11 -11.55 -13.60
N GLY A 40 4.93 -12.53 -13.26
CA GLY A 40 5.57 -13.42 -14.24
C GLY A 40 6.57 -12.69 -15.15
N ILE A 41 7.24 -11.65 -14.64
CA ILE A 41 8.23 -10.84 -15.38
C ILE A 41 9.62 -10.96 -14.76
N SER A 42 10.65 -10.42 -15.40
CA SER A 42 11.99 -10.38 -14.81
C SER A 42 12.07 -9.41 -13.62
N THR A 43 12.98 -9.67 -12.69
CA THR A 43 13.28 -8.76 -11.56
C THR A 43 13.69 -7.36 -12.03
N LYS A 44 14.36 -7.27 -13.19
CA LYS A 44 14.77 -6.00 -13.80
C LYS A 44 13.57 -5.19 -14.28
N GLU A 45 12.60 -5.83 -14.93
CA GLU A 45 11.36 -5.18 -15.35
C GLU A 45 10.51 -4.76 -14.15
N ALA A 46 10.41 -5.62 -13.13
CA ALA A 46 9.72 -5.28 -11.89
C ALA A 46 10.33 -4.06 -11.19
N GLN A 47 11.67 -3.97 -11.14
CA GLN A 47 12.37 -2.80 -10.61
C GLN A 47 12.05 -1.54 -11.43
N ALA A 48 12.10 -1.62 -12.76
CA ALA A 48 11.76 -0.49 -13.63
C ALA A 48 10.31 0.00 -13.40
N PHE A 49 9.36 -0.91 -13.19
CA PHE A 49 7.98 -0.55 -12.85
C PHE A 49 7.87 0.12 -11.47
N ILE A 50 8.57 -0.39 -10.46
CA ILE A 50 8.64 0.21 -9.11
C ILE A 50 9.17 1.66 -9.21
N ASP A 51 10.27 1.85 -9.94
CA ASP A 51 10.91 3.16 -10.08
C ASP A 51 10.01 4.15 -10.84
N LYS A 52 9.42 3.72 -11.96
CA LYS A 52 8.47 4.55 -12.74
C LYS A 52 7.27 4.97 -11.89
N TYR A 53 6.72 4.05 -11.09
CA TYR A 53 5.61 4.33 -10.20
C TYR A 53 5.94 5.39 -9.15
N PHE A 54 7.06 5.24 -8.43
CA PHE A 54 7.44 6.21 -7.39
C PHE A 54 7.93 7.55 -7.96
N ALA A 55 8.51 7.56 -9.16
CA ALA A 55 8.80 8.80 -9.88
C ALA A 55 7.52 9.57 -10.23
N ARG A 56 6.45 8.86 -10.61
CA ARG A 56 5.14 9.45 -10.91
C ARG A 56 4.37 9.86 -9.66
N LEU A 57 4.48 9.09 -8.58
CA LEU A 57 3.75 9.27 -7.33
C LEU A 57 4.69 9.51 -6.13
N PRO A 58 5.51 10.58 -6.14
CA PRO A 58 6.50 10.81 -5.10
C PRO A 58 5.87 10.99 -3.70
N LYS A 59 4.64 11.53 -3.65
CA LYS A 59 3.89 11.70 -2.40
C LYS A 59 3.55 10.37 -1.71
N VAL A 60 3.39 9.28 -2.48
CA VAL A 60 3.14 7.94 -1.92
C VAL A 60 4.38 7.48 -1.15
N LYS A 61 5.58 7.63 -1.74
CA LYS A 61 6.84 7.32 -1.06
C LYS A 61 7.02 8.14 0.22
N VAL A 62 6.74 9.45 0.16
CA VAL A 62 6.80 10.34 1.33
C VAL A 62 5.84 9.89 2.43
N PHE A 63 4.60 9.56 2.07
CA PHE A 63 3.62 9.04 3.03
C PHE A 63 4.14 7.78 3.73
N MET A 64 4.63 6.80 2.95
CA MET A 64 5.12 5.53 3.48
C MET A 64 6.29 5.71 4.44
N THR A 65 7.28 6.54 4.07
CA THR A 65 8.42 6.87 4.94
C THR A 65 7.93 7.51 6.24
N LYS A 66 7.07 8.53 6.16
CA LYS A 66 6.55 9.21 7.35
C LYS A 66 5.76 8.28 8.27
N THR A 67 4.95 7.38 7.71
CA THR A 67 4.17 6.42 8.52
C THR A 67 5.09 5.44 9.27
N VAL A 68 6.19 4.98 8.65
CA VAL A 68 7.18 4.14 9.35
C VAL A 68 7.90 4.91 10.44
N GLU A 69 8.26 6.17 10.20
CA GLU A 69 8.88 7.05 11.20
C GLU A 69 7.94 7.30 12.38
N GLU A 70 6.67 7.62 12.13
CA GLU A 70 5.63 7.77 13.15
C GLU A 70 5.47 6.48 13.96
N ALA A 71 5.40 5.33 13.29
CA ALA A 71 5.29 4.03 13.92
C ALA A 71 6.49 3.77 14.84
N ARG A 72 7.71 4.05 14.38
CA ARG A 72 8.95 3.83 15.15
C ARG A 72 9.05 4.77 16.35
N ALA A 73 8.58 6.01 16.23
CA ALA A 73 8.59 6.98 17.32
C ALA A 73 7.56 6.65 18.41
N ASN A 74 6.36 6.24 17.98
CA ASN A 74 5.21 6.09 18.88
C ASN A 74 4.88 4.64 19.25
N ASN A 75 5.46 3.66 18.56
CA ASN A 75 5.09 2.24 18.56
C ASN A 75 3.65 1.96 18.12
N PHE A 76 2.98 2.92 17.49
CA PHE A 76 1.67 2.76 16.88
C PHE A 76 1.47 3.69 15.70
N VAL A 77 0.47 3.39 14.89
CA VAL A 77 -0.09 4.28 13.87
C VAL A 77 -1.60 4.41 14.07
N SER A 78 -2.20 5.47 13.53
CA SER A 78 -3.64 5.73 13.66
C SER A 78 -4.36 5.77 12.30
N THR A 79 -5.64 5.40 12.29
CA THR A 79 -6.54 5.68 11.17
C THR A 79 -6.95 7.16 11.16
N LEU A 80 -7.61 7.61 10.08
CA LEU A 80 -8.16 8.98 9.98
C LEU A 80 -9.15 9.30 11.11
N TRP A 81 -9.80 8.30 11.68
CA TRP A 81 -10.73 8.44 12.82
C TRP A 81 -10.08 8.15 14.18
N GLY A 82 -8.75 8.03 14.23
CA GLY A 82 -8.00 7.93 15.48
C GLY A 82 -7.91 6.52 16.08
N ARG A 83 -8.42 5.47 15.41
CA ARG A 83 -8.19 4.09 15.88
C ARG A 83 -6.72 3.74 15.72
N ARG A 84 -6.10 3.19 16.77
CA ARG A 84 -4.67 2.85 16.79
C ARG A 84 -4.40 1.37 16.54
N ARG A 85 -3.27 1.08 15.89
CA ARG A 85 -2.65 -0.24 15.84
C ARG A 85 -1.23 -0.14 16.40
N TYR A 86 -0.93 -0.97 17.39
CA TYR A 86 0.37 -1.01 18.07
C TYR A 86 1.29 -2.06 17.44
N PHE A 87 2.60 -1.82 17.55
CA PHE A 87 3.66 -2.68 17.02
C PHE A 87 4.78 -2.84 18.05
N THR A 88 5.32 -4.04 18.17
CA THR A 88 6.32 -4.40 19.19
C THR A 88 7.71 -4.63 18.60
N HIS A 89 7.84 -4.84 17.29
CA HIS A 89 9.09 -5.28 16.66
C HIS A 89 9.71 -4.24 15.71
N LEU A 90 9.27 -2.99 15.75
CA LEU A 90 9.79 -1.91 14.90
C LEU A 90 11.28 -1.59 15.14
N HIS A 91 11.82 -2.00 16.28
CA HIS A 91 13.23 -1.84 16.66
C HIS A 91 13.97 -3.18 16.79
N ASP A 92 13.36 -4.29 16.34
CA ASP A 92 13.95 -5.62 16.43
C ASP A 92 15.25 -5.72 15.62
N ARG A 93 16.24 -6.46 16.15
CA ARG A 93 17.51 -6.72 15.45
C ARG A 93 17.29 -7.59 14.21
N ASN A 94 16.31 -8.49 14.26
CA ASN A 94 15.92 -9.29 13.13
C ASN A 94 15.26 -8.41 12.06
N THR A 95 15.96 -8.24 10.94
CA THR A 95 15.52 -7.38 9.83
C THR A 95 14.23 -7.87 9.19
N GLY A 96 13.97 -9.18 9.18
CA GLY A 96 12.75 -9.77 8.64
C GLY A 96 11.51 -9.42 9.46
N VAL A 97 11.62 -9.58 10.79
CA VAL A 97 10.54 -9.22 11.74
C VAL A 97 10.29 -7.72 11.71
N ARG A 98 11.35 -6.91 11.79
CA ARG A 98 11.24 -5.45 11.72
C ARG A 98 10.56 -4.98 10.44
N ARG A 99 10.98 -5.49 9.28
CA ARG A 99 10.37 -5.15 7.99
C ARG A 99 8.91 -5.60 7.89
N ALA A 100 8.52 -6.68 8.56
CA ALA A 100 7.13 -7.11 8.59
C ALA A 100 6.26 -6.08 9.33
N ASP A 101 6.71 -5.60 10.49
CA ASP A 101 6.03 -4.54 11.24
C ASP A 101 6.02 -3.21 10.48
N GLU A 102 7.10 -2.84 9.80
CA GLU A 102 7.14 -1.63 8.95
C GLU A 102 6.11 -1.69 7.82
N ARG A 103 5.99 -2.83 7.14
CA ARG A 103 4.94 -3.05 6.12
C ARG A 103 3.54 -2.96 6.72
N ALA A 104 3.33 -3.61 7.86
CA ALA A 104 2.05 -3.59 8.54
C ALA A 104 1.68 -2.16 9.02
N ALA A 105 2.67 -1.37 9.45
CA ALA A 105 2.50 0.02 9.85
C ALA A 105 2.09 0.92 8.69
N CYS A 106 2.68 0.79 7.50
CA CYS A 106 2.20 1.52 6.32
C CYS A 106 0.77 1.14 5.93
N ASN A 107 0.41 -0.13 6.07
CA ASN A 107 -0.89 -0.62 5.59
C ASN A 107 -2.04 -0.29 6.54
N ALA A 108 -1.77 -0.24 7.84
CA ALA A 108 -2.80 -0.11 8.86
C ALA A 108 -3.61 1.19 8.77
N PRO A 109 -3.02 2.39 8.57
CA PRO A 109 -3.78 3.62 8.37
C PRO A 109 -4.67 3.56 7.14
N LEU A 110 -4.15 3.03 6.02
CA LEU A 110 -4.88 2.99 4.75
C LEU A 110 -6.07 2.02 4.81
N GLN A 111 -5.83 0.77 5.20
CA GLN A 111 -6.90 -0.23 5.31
C GLN A 111 -7.86 0.07 6.46
N GLY A 112 -7.32 0.53 7.60
CA GLY A 112 -8.11 0.86 8.77
C GLY A 112 -9.04 2.04 8.50
N SER A 113 -8.57 3.08 7.82
CA SER A 113 -9.42 4.23 7.47
C SER A 113 -10.48 3.88 6.42
N ALA A 114 -10.15 3.01 5.46
CA ALA A 114 -11.16 2.50 4.53
C ALA A 114 -12.26 1.71 5.26
N ALA A 115 -11.87 0.86 6.23
CA ALA A 115 -12.82 0.14 7.07
C ALA A 115 -13.67 1.07 7.95
N ASP A 116 -13.09 2.16 8.45
CA ASP A 116 -13.83 3.19 9.20
C ASP A 116 -14.88 3.88 8.35
N LEU A 117 -14.49 4.33 7.16
CA LEU A 117 -15.40 4.95 6.21
C LEU A 117 -16.58 4.02 5.89
N MET A 118 -16.30 2.74 5.62
CA MET A 118 -17.34 1.75 5.34
C MET A 118 -18.30 1.58 6.52
N LYS A 119 -17.79 1.48 7.75
CA LYS A 119 -18.63 1.36 8.95
C LYS A 119 -19.50 2.59 9.18
N LEU A 120 -18.95 3.78 8.96
CA LEU A 120 -19.72 5.03 9.07
C LEU A 120 -20.82 5.10 8.02
N ALA A 121 -20.52 4.70 6.78
CA ALA A 121 -21.51 4.63 5.71
C ALA A 121 -22.62 3.63 6.01
N MET A 122 -22.31 2.48 6.62
CA MET A 122 -23.30 1.51 7.07
C MET A 122 -24.26 2.11 8.11
N LEU A 123 -23.73 2.79 9.13
CA LEU A 123 -24.55 3.45 10.16
C LEU A 123 -25.43 4.57 9.59
N GLU A 124 -24.92 5.30 8.60
CA GLU A 124 -25.67 6.36 7.93
C GLU A 124 -26.80 5.81 7.05
N LEU A 125 -26.56 4.67 6.39
CA LEU A 125 -27.59 4.01 5.60
C LEU A 125 -28.71 3.47 6.49
N ASP A 126 -28.35 2.80 7.59
CA ASP A 126 -29.28 2.26 8.59
C ASP A 126 -30.27 3.35 9.07
N ARG A 127 -29.74 4.50 9.48
CA ARG A 127 -30.53 5.68 9.90
C ARG A 127 -31.46 6.29 8.84
N LYS A 128 -31.22 6.00 7.55
CA LYS A 128 -32.04 6.52 6.44
C LYS A 128 -33.11 5.54 5.99
N VAL A 129 -32.92 4.26 6.32
CA VAL A 129 -33.80 3.17 5.91
C VAL A 129 -34.80 2.84 7.03
N ASP A 130 -34.42 3.07 8.29
CA ASP A 130 -35.33 3.16 9.44
C ASP A 130 -36.08 4.51 9.49
#